data_AF-A0A9N9RDJ3-F1
#
_entry.id   AF-A0A9N9RDJ3-F1
#
_cell.length_a   1.000
_cell.length_b   1.000
_cell.length_c   1.000
_cell.angle_alpha   90.00
_cell.angle_beta   90.00
_cell.angle_gamma   90.00
#
_symmetry.space_group_name_H-M   'P 1'
#
loop_
_entity.id
_entity.type
_entity.pdbx_description
1 polymer ?
#
loop_
_entity_poly.entity_id
_entity_poly.type
_entity_poly.pdbx_seq_one_letter_code
_entity_poly.pdbx_strand_id
1 'polypeptide(L)'
;MSCSNYLSITDILVSHEKVPCKFFYDLPKMGFLDPSAVDDDLKAGTNTEIPLWLAESLHSRRPPLLSVDLPKIYKDAYREILNADACTVDLYKLGQHFYELGCYVAKYDIKGDVTNTLINVSNINY
;
A
#
# COMPACT_ATOMS: atom_id res chain seq x y z
N MET A 1 -13.39 -5.53 11.00
CA MET A 1 -13.93 -6.05 9.72
C MET A 1 -12.80 -6.76 9.00
N SER A 2 -13.02 -7.98 8.47
CA SER A 2 -12.03 -8.60 7.57
C SER A 2 -12.00 -7.75 6.30
N CYS A 3 -10.85 -7.14 5.99
CA CYS A 3 -10.70 -6.31 4.81
C CYS A 3 -10.53 -7.12 3.50
N SER A 4 -10.47 -8.46 3.61
CA SER A 4 -10.26 -9.36 2.47
C SER A 4 -11.39 -10.38 2.35
N ASN A 5 -11.92 -10.49 1.13
CA ASN A 5 -12.88 -11.48 0.66
C ASN A 5 -12.40 -12.02 -0.70
N TYR A 6 -12.01 -13.30 -0.72
CA TYR A 6 -11.46 -13.97 -1.89
C TYR A 6 -12.37 -13.91 -3.14
N LEU A 7 -13.69 -13.87 -2.97
CA LEU A 7 -14.65 -13.86 -4.07
C LEU A 7 -15.08 -12.45 -4.49
N SER A 8 -14.63 -11.41 -3.78
CA SER A 8 -14.91 -10.03 -4.12
C SER A 8 -14.05 -9.60 -5.29
N ILE A 9 -14.67 -9.21 -6.41
CA ILE A 9 -13.96 -8.65 -7.56
C ILE A 9 -13.24 -7.36 -7.15
N THR A 10 -13.88 -6.54 -6.30
CA THR A 10 -13.26 -5.32 -5.78
C THR A 10 -11.98 -5.65 -5.03
N ASP A 11 -11.99 -6.65 -4.15
CA ASP A 11 -10.81 -7.01 -3.35
C ASP A 11 -9.71 -7.59 -4.23
N ILE A 12 -10.07 -8.36 -5.26
CA ILE A 12 -9.10 -8.84 -6.26
C ILE A 12 -8.41 -7.66 -6.95
N LEU A 13 -9.19 -6.66 -7.39
CA LEU A 13 -8.65 -5.45 -8.03
C LEU A 13 -7.77 -4.64 -7.09
N VAL A 14 -8.21 -4.42 -5.85
CA VAL A 14 -7.46 -3.71 -4.80
C VAL A 14 -6.15 -4.43 -4.49
N SER A 15 -6.19 -5.75 -4.33
CA SER A 15 -5.01 -6.57 -4.03
C SER A 15 -3.97 -6.55 -5.17
N HIS A 16 -4.40 -6.22 -6.39
CA HIS A 16 -3.53 -6.10 -7.55
C HIS A 16 -2.81 -4.74 -7.63
N GLU A 17 -3.28 -3.73 -6.90
CA GLU A 17 -2.61 -2.44 -6.83
C GLU A 17 -1.19 -2.60 -6.28
N LYS A 18 -0.25 -1.85 -6.85
CA LYS A 18 1.16 -1.90 -6.43
C LYS A 18 1.37 -1.05 -5.19
N VAL A 19 2.10 -1.59 -4.23
CA VAL A 19 2.49 -0.89 -3.01
C VAL A 19 4.01 -0.79 -2.90
N PRO A 20 4.54 0.35 -2.43
CA PRO A 20 5.98 0.52 -2.26
C PRO A 20 6.47 -0.41 -1.16
N CYS A 21 7.53 -1.16 -1.45
CA CYS A 21 8.12 -2.13 -0.54
C CYS A 21 9.64 -1.99 -0.52
N LYS A 22 10.25 -2.35 0.62
CA LYS A 22 11.69 -2.43 0.78
C LYS A 22 12.11 -3.84 1.18
N PHE A 23 12.94 -4.48 0.35
CA PHE A 23 13.44 -5.83 0.61
C PHE A 23 14.59 -5.82 1.61
N PHE A 24 14.67 -6.82 2.49
CA PHE A 24 15.69 -6.90 3.53
C PHE A 24 16.88 -7.80 3.19
N TYR A 25 16.72 -8.70 2.22
CA TYR A 25 17.72 -9.71 1.87
C TYR A 25 17.94 -9.74 0.37
N ASP A 26 19.09 -10.26 -0.03
CA ASP A 26 19.34 -10.61 -1.43
C ASP A 26 18.41 -11.76 -1.83
N LEU A 27 17.68 -11.60 -2.93
CA LEU A 27 16.80 -12.62 -3.49
C LEU A 27 17.33 -13.09 -4.84
N PRO A 28 17.87 -14.33 -4.92
CA PRO A 28 18.39 -14.85 -6.16
C PRO A 28 17.34 -14.94 -7.27
N LYS A 29 17.69 -14.55 -8.49
CA LYS A 29 16.84 -14.60 -9.70
C LYS A 29 15.58 -13.73 -9.66
N MET A 30 15.47 -12.83 -8.67
CA MET A 30 14.31 -11.96 -8.47
C MET A 30 14.53 -10.53 -8.96
N GLY A 31 15.58 -10.27 -9.74
CA GLY A 31 15.90 -8.96 -10.31
C GLY A 31 14.74 -8.38 -11.13
N PHE A 32 13.92 -9.24 -11.78
CA PHE A 32 12.74 -8.81 -12.54
C PHE A 32 11.67 -8.07 -11.70
N LEU A 33 11.73 -8.14 -10.37
CA LEU A 33 10.84 -7.37 -9.49
C LEU A 33 11.19 -5.88 -9.46
N ASP A 34 12.41 -5.51 -9.83
CA ASP A 34 12.84 -4.13 -10.00
C ASP A 34 13.08 -3.88 -11.51
N PRO A 35 12.22 -3.09 -12.18
CA PRO A 35 12.39 -2.79 -13.60
C PRO A 35 13.71 -2.11 -13.96
N SER A 36 14.42 -1.55 -12.98
CA SER A 36 15.74 -0.93 -13.14
C SER A 36 16.91 -1.87 -12.86
N ALA A 37 16.65 -3.10 -12.41
CA ALA A 37 17.68 -4.07 -12.13
C ALA A 37 18.44 -4.48 -13.40
N VAL A 38 19.77 -4.51 -13.29
CA VAL A 38 20.69 -5.00 -14.32
C VAL A 38 21.14 -6.44 -14.03
N ASP A 39 21.10 -6.83 -12.75
CA ASP A 39 21.46 -8.16 -12.25
C ASP A 39 20.21 -9.07 -12.25
N ASP A 40 20.43 -10.38 -12.36
CA ASP A 40 19.37 -11.39 -12.23
C ASP A 40 18.88 -11.47 -10.77
N ASP A 41 19.72 -11.09 -9.81
CA ASP A 41 19.39 -11.09 -8.39
C ASP A 41 18.86 -9.74 -7.90
N LEU A 42 17.85 -9.77 -7.02
CA LEU A 42 17.39 -8.57 -6.31
C LEU A 42 18.29 -8.35 -5.08
N LYS A 43 18.86 -7.16 -4.92
CA LYS A 43 19.73 -6.87 -3.76
C LYS A 43 18.94 -6.44 -2.53
N ALA A 44 19.51 -6.68 -1.36
CA ALA A 44 19.00 -6.20 -0.08
C ALA A 44 18.93 -4.67 -0.07
N GLY A 45 17.86 -4.12 0.50
CA GLY A 45 17.60 -2.69 0.57
C GLY A 45 16.96 -2.10 -0.68
N THR A 46 16.75 -2.87 -1.75
CA THR A 46 16.05 -2.42 -2.95
C THR A 46 14.61 -2.01 -2.62
N ASN A 47 14.21 -0.83 -3.10
CA ASN A 47 12.85 -0.34 -3.06
C ASN A 47 12.18 -0.64 -4.40
N THR A 48 11.05 -1.31 -4.39
CA THR A 48 10.26 -1.55 -5.61
C THR A 48 8.76 -1.56 -5.28
N GLU A 49 7.94 -1.44 -6.31
CA GLU A 49 6.49 -1.48 -6.23
C GLU A 49 5.99 -2.82 -6.77
N ILE A 50 5.45 -3.64 -5.85
CA ILE A 50 4.89 -4.97 -6.16
C ILE A 50 3.41 -5.03 -5.79
N PRO A 51 2.62 -5.94 -6.39
CA PRO A 51 1.21 -6.09 -6.02
C PRO A 51 1.02 -6.36 -4.52
N LEU A 52 0.00 -5.75 -3.93
CA LEU A 52 -0.33 -5.86 -2.51
C LEU A 52 -0.46 -7.32 -2.04
N TRP A 53 -1.12 -8.20 -2.81
CA TRP A 53 -1.26 -9.62 -2.45
C TRP A 53 0.10 -10.33 -2.25
N LEU A 54 1.11 -9.93 -3.04
CA LEU A 54 2.47 -10.47 -2.92
C LEU A 54 3.20 -9.86 -1.73
N ALA A 55 3.08 -8.54 -1.56
CA ALA A 55 3.66 -7.82 -0.43
C ALA A 55 3.18 -8.38 0.91
N GLU A 56 1.87 -8.63 1.06
CA GLU A 56 1.28 -9.24 2.25
C GLU A 56 1.89 -10.62 2.55
N SER A 57 2.04 -11.44 1.51
CA SER A 57 2.57 -12.80 1.62
C SER A 57 4.04 -12.81 2.04
N LEU A 58 4.85 -11.90 1.50
CA LEU A 58 6.28 -11.78 1.81
C LEU A 58 6.53 -11.12 3.17
N HIS A 59 5.69 -10.16 3.56
CA HIS A 59 5.76 -9.51 4.86
C HIS A 59 5.33 -10.44 6.00
N SER A 60 4.38 -11.35 5.76
CA SER A 60 3.87 -12.28 6.80
C SER A 60 4.85 -13.41 7.15
N ARG A 61 5.98 -13.54 6.43
CA ARG A 61 7.01 -14.53 6.76
C ARG A 61 7.73 -14.19 8.07
N ARG A 62 8.42 -15.18 8.65
CA ARG A 62 9.21 -15.04 9.88
C ARG A 62 10.62 -15.59 9.66
N PRO A 63 11.66 -14.74 9.54
CA PRO A 63 11.57 -13.26 9.51
C PRO A 63 10.86 -12.74 8.24
N PRO A 64 10.30 -11.51 8.29
CA PRO A 64 9.70 -10.87 7.11
C PRO A 64 10.76 -10.68 6.03
N LEU A 65 10.39 -10.84 4.75
CA LEU A 65 11.31 -10.64 3.63
C LEU A 65 11.40 -9.17 3.18
N LEU A 66 10.36 -8.39 3.48
CA LEU A 66 10.25 -6.97 3.13
C LEU A 66 9.41 -6.18 4.16
N SER A 67 9.55 -4.86 4.17
CA SER A 67 8.55 -3.92 4.69
C SER A 67 7.66 -3.39 3.58
N VAL A 68 6.41 -3.09 3.93
CA VAL A 68 5.48 -2.36 3.08
C VAL A 68 5.46 -0.91 3.56
N ASP A 69 5.75 0.02 2.66
CA ASP A 69 5.67 1.45 2.91
C ASP A 69 4.28 1.98 2.55
N LEU A 70 3.89 3.11 3.15
CA LEU A 70 2.62 3.73 2.81
C LEU A 70 2.64 4.33 1.39
N PRO A 71 1.62 4.03 0.57
CA PRO A 71 1.38 4.72 -0.69
C PRO A 71 1.32 6.24 -0.49
N LYS A 72 1.73 7.00 -1.52
CA LYS A 72 1.83 8.48 -1.45
C LYS A 72 0.54 9.15 -0.98
N ILE A 73 -0.61 8.62 -1.39
CA ILE A 73 -1.94 9.15 -1.06
C ILE A 73 -2.26 9.11 0.45
N TYR A 74 -1.53 8.31 1.23
CA TYR A 74 -1.66 8.24 2.69
C TYR A 74 -0.48 8.88 3.43
N LYS A 75 0.47 9.51 2.72
CA LYS A 75 1.57 10.23 3.36
C LYS A 75 1.13 11.63 3.79
N ASP A 76 1.90 12.24 4.67
CA ASP A 76 1.59 13.49 5.36
C ASP A 76 1.12 14.61 4.42
N ALA A 77 1.78 14.81 3.27
CA ALA A 77 1.38 15.86 2.31
C ALA A 77 -0.06 15.72 1.80
N TYR A 78 -0.51 14.49 1.48
CA TYR A 78 -1.88 14.26 1.03
C TYR A 78 -2.88 14.28 2.19
N ARG A 79 -2.44 13.87 3.38
CA ARG A 79 -3.24 13.96 4.60
C ARG A 79 -3.52 15.40 4.99
N GLU A 80 -2.54 16.29 4.86
CA GLU A 80 -2.73 17.73 5.08
C GLU A 80 -3.78 18.33 4.13
N ILE A 81 -3.74 17.93 2.84
CA ILE A 81 -4.74 18.35 1.85
C ILE A 81 -6.14 17.84 2.23
N LEU A 82 -6.26 16.55 2.57
CA LEU A 82 -7.53 15.93 2.96
C LEU A 82 -8.06 16.52 4.29
N ASN A 83 -7.19 16.87 5.23
CA ASN A 83 -7.57 17.50 6.49
C ASN A 83 -7.98 18.97 6.31
N ALA A 84 -7.45 19.65 5.29
CA ALA A 84 -7.83 21.03 4.99
C ALA A 84 -9.23 21.11 4.37
N ASP A 85 -9.51 20.34 3.32
CA ASP A 85 -10.84 20.23 2.73
C ASP A 85 -10.99 18.95 1.86
N ALA A 86 -11.45 17.86 2.47
CA ALA A 86 -11.69 16.60 1.77
C ALA A 86 -12.78 16.69 0.69
N CYS A 87 -13.76 17.60 0.79
CA CYS A 87 -14.86 17.72 -0.18
C CYS A 87 -14.38 18.20 -1.55
N THR A 88 -13.25 18.92 -1.60
CA THR A 88 -12.68 19.45 -2.84
C THR A 88 -11.79 18.43 -3.57
N VAL A 89 -11.49 17.30 -2.93
CA VAL A 89 -10.61 16.28 -3.48
C VAL A 89 -11.45 15.19 -4.16
N ASP A 90 -11.23 15.02 -5.47
CA ASP A 90 -11.77 13.88 -6.21
C ASP A 90 -11.01 12.60 -5.80
N LEU A 91 -11.56 11.87 -4.84
CA LEU A 91 -10.95 10.64 -4.31
C LEU A 91 -10.75 9.58 -5.39
N TYR A 92 -11.63 9.49 -6.38
CA TYR A 92 -11.50 8.52 -7.47
C TYR A 92 -10.27 8.82 -8.34
N LYS A 93 -10.01 10.11 -8.61
CA LYS A 93 -8.78 10.54 -9.29
C LYS A 93 -7.53 10.40 -8.42
N LEU A 94 -7.68 10.56 -7.11
CA LEU A 94 -6.58 10.39 -6.16
C LEU A 94 -6.16 8.91 -6.04
N GLY A 95 -7.13 8.02 -5.96
CA GLY A 95 -6.97 6.57 -5.94
C GLY A 95 -8.33 5.90 -6.06
N GLN A 96 -8.53 5.15 -7.15
CA GLN A 96 -9.80 4.49 -7.47
C GLN A 96 -10.35 3.66 -6.29
N HIS A 97 -9.47 3.03 -5.51
CA HIS A 97 -9.81 2.20 -4.36
C HIS A 97 -9.32 2.79 -3.04
N PHE A 98 -9.47 4.10 -2.84
CA PHE A 98 -8.96 4.84 -1.67
C PHE A 98 -9.37 4.21 -0.32
N TYR A 99 -10.64 3.83 -0.14
CA TYR A 99 -11.07 3.28 1.15
C TYR A 99 -10.57 1.86 1.36
N GLU A 100 -10.71 1.01 0.35
CA GLU A 100 -10.34 -0.40 0.40
C GLU A 100 -8.83 -0.57 0.56
N LEU A 101 -8.02 0.10 -0.28
CA LEU A 101 -6.57 0.08 -0.18
C LEU A 101 -6.12 0.64 1.18
N GLY A 102 -6.75 1.71 1.66
CA GLY A 102 -6.46 2.31 2.96
C GLY A 102 -6.61 1.32 4.11
N CYS A 103 -7.67 0.51 4.07
CA CYS A 103 -7.92 -0.51 5.08
C CYS A 103 -6.87 -1.64 5.04
N TYR A 104 -6.34 -1.98 3.85
CA TYR A 104 -5.23 -2.93 3.73
C TYR A 104 -3.92 -2.38 4.29
N VAL A 105 -3.57 -1.13 3.95
CA VAL A 105 -2.26 -0.56 4.30
C VAL A 105 -2.20 -0.01 5.73
N ALA A 106 -3.35 0.24 6.37
CA ALA A 106 -3.44 0.74 7.74
C ALA A 106 -2.68 -0.14 8.76
N LYS A 107 -2.57 -1.45 8.52
CA LYS A 107 -1.79 -2.35 9.40
C LYS A 107 -0.27 -2.14 9.35
N TYR A 108 0.23 -1.50 8.30
CA TYR A 108 1.64 -1.14 8.15
C TYR A 108 1.95 0.25 8.73
N ASP A 109 0.91 1.00 9.07
CA ASP A 109 1.03 2.30 9.68
C ASP A 109 1.09 2.21 11.21
N ILE A 110 2.29 2.37 11.75
CA ILE A 110 2.54 2.33 13.20
C ILE A 110 1.84 3.50 13.92
N LYS A 111 1.65 4.64 13.25
CA LYS A 111 1.08 5.85 13.86
C LYS A 111 -0.45 5.82 13.92
N GLY A 112 -1.12 4.94 13.15
CA GLY A 112 -2.58 4.89 13.04
C GLY A 112 -3.21 6.08 12.29
N ASP A 113 -2.36 6.81 11.60
CA ASP A 113 -2.62 8.01 10.81
C ASP A 113 -3.51 7.75 9.59
N VAL A 114 -3.33 6.59 8.93
CA VAL A 114 -4.18 6.13 7.82
C VAL A 114 -5.63 6.00 8.29
N THR A 115 -5.85 5.26 9.38
CA THR A 115 -7.19 5.03 9.94
C THR A 115 -7.89 6.34 10.29
N ASN A 116 -7.18 7.28 10.91
CA ASN A 116 -7.72 8.61 11.23
C ASN A 116 -8.12 9.38 9.97
N THR A 117 -7.31 9.30 8.92
CA THR A 117 -7.61 9.94 7.63
C THR A 117 -8.87 9.35 6.98
N LEU A 118 -9.00 8.02 6.97
CA LEU A 118 -10.16 7.34 6.41
C LEU A 118 -11.45 7.73 7.15
N ILE A 119 -11.42 7.77 8.48
CA ILE A 119 -12.57 8.17 9.30
C ILE A 119 -12.92 9.64 9.05
N ASN A 120 -11.93 10.53 9.03
CA ASN A 120 -12.15 11.96 8.80
C ASN A 120 -12.83 12.20 7.44
N VAL A 121 -12.26 11.63 6.37
CA VAL A 121 -12.81 11.75 5.02
C VAL A 121 -14.21 11.12 4.94
N SER A 122 -14.48 10.01 5.62
CA SER A 122 -15.82 9.40 5.63
C SER A 122 -16.87 10.27 6.33
N ASN A 123 -16.52 10.96 7.42
CA ASN A 123 -17.44 11.81 8.17
C ASN A 123 -17.79 13.11 7.43
N ILE A 124 -16.92 13.56 6.51
CA ILE A 124 -17.13 14.77 5.72
C ILE A 124 -18.05 14.50 4.51
N ASN A 125 -18.06 13.27 3.99
CA ASN A 125 -18.84 12.89 2.81
C ASN A 125 -20.30 12.49 3.10
N TYR A 126 -20.76 12.60 4.35
CA TYR A 126 -22.14 12.35 4.80
C TYR A 126 -22.65 13.52 5.65
#